data_AF-F0F1F6-F1
#
_entry.id   AF-F0F1F6-F1
#
_cell.length_a   1.000
_cell.length_b   1.000
_cell.length_c   1.000
_cell.angle_alpha   90.00
_cell.angle_beta   90.00
_cell.angle_gamma   90.00
#
_symmetry.space_group_name_H-M   'P 1'
#
loop_
_entity.id
_entity.type
_entity.pdbx_description
1 polymer ?
#
loop_
_entity_poly.entity_id
_entity_poly.type
_entity_poly.pdbx_seq_one_letter_code
_entity_poly.pdbx_strand_id
1 'polypeptide(L)'
;MKKQKLNHFLKHGSLKTARIGMSRKAFKKQNLKRGKKHFFNDCNPSAGFSYFLGGFEIGFYRNKIAYLSADLHRAKYFVGKTRIRPDSPLPHFLRALSAAGIAWQLQAHRFEPQCCEILTEGGILAVYEFTADSGYFGKLVAVRQPF
;
A
#
# COMPACT_ATOMS: atom_id res chain seq x y z
N MET A 1 8.50 -13.98 -9.11
CA MET A 1 7.77 -12.92 -8.38
C MET A 1 6.43 -12.64 -9.06
N LYS A 2 5.31 -12.62 -8.31
CA LYS A 2 3.95 -12.44 -8.88
C LYS A 2 3.74 -10.99 -9.37
N LYS A 3 2.95 -10.82 -10.43
CA LYS A 3 2.51 -9.50 -10.94
C LYS A 3 1.23 -9.09 -10.21
N GLN A 4 1.14 -7.84 -9.75
CA GLN A 4 -0.02 -7.28 -9.06
C GLN A 4 -0.43 -5.96 -9.70
N LYS A 5 -1.75 -5.75 -9.86
CA LYS A 5 -2.30 -4.47 -10.31
C LYS A 5 -2.68 -3.63 -9.09
N LEU A 6 -2.20 -2.39 -9.04
CA LEU A 6 -2.54 -1.43 -7.99
C LEU A 6 -3.79 -0.61 -8.30
N ASN A 7 -4.27 -0.61 -9.56
CA ASN A 7 -5.38 0.26 -9.99
C ASN A 7 -6.58 0.25 -9.05
N HIS A 8 -7.12 -0.93 -8.74
CA HIS A 8 -8.27 -1.04 -7.84
C HIS A 8 -7.96 -0.55 -6.42
N PHE A 9 -6.76 -0.84 -5.92
CA PHE A 9 -6.36 -0.42 -4.58
C PHE A 9 -6.27 1.11 -4.49
N LEU A 10 -5.57 1.73 -5.42
CA LEU A 10 -5.37 3.18 -5.49
C LEU A 10 -6.68 3.92 -5.80
N LYS A 11 -7.60 3.31 -6.55
CA LYS A 11 -8.89 3.91 -6.95
C LYS A 11 -10.00 3.73 -5.91
N HIS A 12 -10.00 2.62 -5.17
CA HIS A 12 -11.13 2.26 -4.30
C HIS A 12 -10.74 1.96 -2.85
N GLY A 13 -9.49 2.16 -2.47
CA GLY A 13 -9.05 1.97 -1.08
C GLY A 13 -9.12 0.52 -0.58
N SER A 14 -9.20 -0.44 -1.49
CA SER A 14 -9.52 -1.83 -1.14
C SER A 14 -8.79 -2.86 -1.98
N LEU A 15 -8.47 -3.98 -1.34
CA LEU A 15 -7.79 -5.11 -1.96
C LEU A 15 -8.79 -6.21 -2.26
N LYS A 16 -9.32 -6.19 -3.49
CA LYS A 16 -10.48 -7.00 -3.87
C LYS A 16 -11.64 -6.74 -2.88
N THR A 17 -11.95 -7.72 -2.05
CA THR A 17 -13.02 -7.73 -1.07
C THR A 17 -12.54 -7.33 0.34
N ALA A 18 -11.24 -7.11 0.56
CA ALA A 18 -10.70 -6.67 1.85
C ALA A 18 -10.76 -5.14 1.98
N ARG A 19 -11.30 -4.67 3.11
CA ARG A 19 -11.51 -3.25 3.43
C ARG A 19 -11.23 -3.01 4.92
N ILE A 20 -10.76 -1.82 5.29
CA ILE A 20 -10.62 -1.42 6.70
C ILE A 20 -11.95 -1.63 7.45
N GLY A 21 -11.83 -2.03 8.72
CA GLY A 21 -12.96 -2.31 9.61
C GLY A 21 -13.58 -3.71 9.42
N MET A 22 -13.28 -4.40 8.30
CA MET A 22 -13.76 -5.75 8.06
C MET A 22 -13.26 -6.71 9.14
N SER A 23 -14.15 -7.53 9.70
CA SER A 23 -13.76 -8.53 10.69
C SER A 23 -12.92 -9.65 10.07
N ARG A 24 -12.02 -10.22 10.86
CA ARG A 24 -11.23 -11.39 10.48
C ARG A 24 -12.10 -12.57 10.05
N LYS A 25 -13.27 -12.76 10.67
CA LYS A 25 -14.24 -13.81 10.31
C LYS A 25 -14.79 -13.58 8.91
N ALA A 26 -15.21 -12.35 8.59
CA ALA A 26 -15.69 -12.00 7.25
C ALA A 26 -14.58 -12.14 6.19
N PHE A 27 -13.37 -11.68 6.48
CA PHE A 27 -12.22 -11.82 5.60
C PHE A 27 -11.89 -13.30 5.28
N LYS A 28 -11.88 -14.18 6.30
CA LYS A 28 -11.62 -15.63 6.10
C LYS A 28 -12.64 -16.31 5.18
N LYS A 29 -13.90 -15.88 5.18
CA LYS A 29 -14.96 -16.46 4.32
C LYS A 29 -14.71 -16.23 2.82
N GLN A 30 -13.81 -15.32 2.47
CA GLN A 30 -13.51 -14.96 1.07
C GLN A 30 -12.55 -15.95 0.38
N ASN A 31 -12.25 -17.10 1.01
CA ASN A 31 -11.48 -18.21 0.45
C ASN A 31 -10.11 -17.82 -0.15
N LEU A 32 -9.45 -16.84 0.47
CA LEU A 32 -8.14 -16.34 0.03
C LEU A 32 -7.05 -17.37 0.40
N LYS A 33 -6.64 -18.20 -0.57
CA LYS A 33 -5.60 -19.22 -0.40
C LYS A 33 -4.23 -18.62 0.00
N ARG A 34 -3.56 -19.27 0.96
CA ARG A 34 -2.10 -19.27 1.28
C ARG A 34 -1.42 -17.90 1.48
N GLY A 35 -1.91 -17.09 2.41
CA GLY A 35 -1.11 -16.00 2.99
C GLY A 35 -0.32 -16.43 4.22
N LYS A 36 0.81 -15.77 4.48
CA LYS A 36 1.62 -15.95 5.70
C LYS A 36 1.19 -14.94 6.77
N LYS A 37 1.08 -15.40 8.00
CA LYS A 37 0.77 -14.58 9.18
C LYS A 37 2.07 -14.22 9.90
N HIS A 38 2.23 -12.95 10.25
CA HIS A 38 3.33 -12.44 11.07
C HIS A 38 2.75 -11.60 12.20
N PHE A 39 2.98 -11.95 13.45
CA PHE A 39 2.50 -11.14 14.57
C PHE A 39 3.35 -9.88 14.70
N PHE A 40 2.75 -8.78 15.18
CA PHE A 40 3.51 -7.57 15.47
C PHE A 40 4.46 -7.77 16.65
N ASN A 41 4.05 -8.62 17.59
CA ASN A 41 4.85 -9.09 18.70
C ASN A 41 4.52 -10.57 18.91
N ASP A 42 5.50 -11.45 18.70
CA ASP A 42 5.30 -12.90 18.85
C ASP A 42 5.00 -13.30 20.31
N CYS A 43 5.46 -12.51 21.29
CA CYS A 43 5.16 -12.70 22.71
C CYS A 43 3.80 -12.09 23.12
N ASN A 44 3.17 -11.27 22.27
CA ASN A 44 1.85 -10.71 22.51
C ASN A 44 0.96 -10.77 21.25
N PRO A 45 0.34 -11.93 20.98
CA PRO A 45 -0.58 -12.12 19.85
C PRO A 45 -1.78 -11.15 19.80
N SER A 46 -2.11 -10.51 20.93
CA SER A 46 -3.21 -9.54 21.02
C SER A 46 -2.85 -8.17 20.46
N ALA A 47 -1.55 -7.86 20.32
CA ALA A 47 -1.06 -6.63 19.73
C ALA A 47 -1.46 -6.49 18.25
N GLY A 48 -1.79 -7.59 17.58
CA GLY A 48 -2.18 -7.62 16.18
C GLY A 48 -1.21 -8.43 15.31
N PHE A 49 -1.50 -8.49 14.02
CA PHE A 49 -0.68 -9.23 13.06
C PHE A 49 -0.87 -8.76 11.63
N SER A 50 0.16 -8.95 10.80
CA SER A 50 0.10 -8.83 9.35
C SER A 50 -0.25 -10.15 8.69
N TYR A 51 -1.10 -10.09 7.66
CA TYR A 51 -1.39 -11.20 6.76
C TYR A 51 -0.98 -10.83 5.34
N PHE A 52 -0.01 -11.56 4.77
CA PHE A 52 0.51 -11.25 3.44
C PHE A 52 -0.19 -12.05 2.35
N LEU A 53 -0.80 -11.37 1.39
CA LEU A 53 -1.54 -11.96 0.28
C LEU A 53 -1.00 -11.49 -1.06
N GLY A 54 -0.20 -12.33 -1.71
CA GLY A 54 0.25 -12.11 -3.11
C GLY A 54 1.13 -10.88 -3.34
N GLY A 55 1.63 -10.24 -2.28
CA GLY A 55 2.40 -9.00 -2.32
C GLY A 55 1.80 -7.93 -1.41
N PHE A 56 0.50 -7.98 -1.17
CA PHE A 56 -0.15 -7.05 -0.26
C PHE A 56 -0.01 -7.51 1.19
N GLU A 57 0.01 -6.55 2.09
CA GLU A 57 -0.02 -6.75 3.51
C GLU A 57 -1.36 -6.22 4.06
N ILE A 58 -1.96 -7.02 4.95
CA ILE A 58 -3.25 -6.76 5.57
C ILE A 58 -3.04 -6.81 7.08
N GLY A 59 -3.06 -5.66 7.73
CA GLY A 59 -2.89 -5.54 9.17
C GLY A 59 -4.19 -5.78 9.91
N PHE A 60 -4.16 -6.64 10.94
CA PHE A 60 -5.28 -6.89 11.83
C PHE A 60 -4.98 -6.37 13.23
N TYR A 61 -5.92 -5.59 13.78
CA TYR A 61 -5.94 -5.15 15.17
C TYR A 61 -7.34 -5.38 15.75
N ARG A 62 -7.44 -5.89 16.99
CA ARG A 62 -8.72 -6.24 17.64
C ARG A 62 -9.68 -7.03 16.73
N ASN A 63 -9.15 -8.02 16.00
CA ASN A 63 -9.87 -8.86 15.04
C ASN A 63 -10.54 -8.13 13.85
N LYS A 64 -10.15 -6.89 13.55
CA LYS A 64 -10.59 -6.14 12.35
C LYS A 64 -9.38 -5.76 11.50
N ILE A 65 -9.59 -5.56 10.20
CA ILE A 65 -8.57 -4.97 9.33
C ILE A 65 -8.36 -3.52 9.76
N ALA A 66 -7.14 -3.20 10.15
CA ALA A 66 -6.72 -1.88 10.58
C ALA A 66 -6.04 -1.10 9.46
N TYR A 67 -5.24 -1.78 8.63
CA TYR A 67 -4.58 -1.17 7.48
C TYR A 67 -4.43 -2.14 6.31
N LEU A 68 -4.28 -1.58 5.13
CA LEU A 68 -3.92 -2.27 3.89
C LEU A 68 -2.70 -1.57 3.29
N SER A 69 -1.73 -2.36 2.83
CA SER A 69 -0.52 -1.85 2.18
C SER A 69 -0.06 -2.76 1.04
N ALA A 70 0.66 -2.18 0.09
CA ALA A 70 1.36 -2.91 -0.95
C ALA A 70 2.86 -2.98 -0.61
N ASP A 71 3.36 -4.18 -0.33
CA ASP A 71 4.80 -4.41 -0.09
C ASP A 71 5.53 -4.49 -1.43
N LEU A 72 6.10 -3.35 -1.85
CA LEU A 72 6.77 -3.17 -3.13
C LEU A 72 7.99 -4.08 -3.36
N HIS A 73 8.52 -4.72 -2.31
CA HIS A 73 9.63 -5.67 -2.40
C HIS A 73 9.16 -7.11 -2.66
N ARG A 74 7.92 -7.46 -2.28
CA ARG A 74 7.39 -8.83 -2.40
C ARG A 74 6.73 -9.15 -3.74
N ALA A 75 6.39 -8.14 -4.54
CA ALA A 75 5.71 -8.32 -5.82
C ALA A 75 6.12 -7.31 -6.89
N LYS A 76 5.85 -7.63 -8.15
CA LYS A 76 5.97 -6.67 -9.27
C LYS A 76 4.65 -5.93 -9.41
N TYR A 77 4.60 -4.66 -9.02
CA TYR A 77 3.40 -3.85 -9.10
C TYR A 77 3.27 -3.08 -10.41
N PHE A 78 2.03 -2.89 -10.83
CA PHE A 78 1.68 -2.12 -12.02
C PHE A 78 0.52 -1.18 -11.73
N VAL A 79 0.63 0.05 -12.23
CA VAL A 79 -0.47 1.02 -12.34
C VAL A 79 -0.75 1.17 -13.82
N GLY A 80 -1.91 0.67 -14.25
CA GLY A 80 -2.20 0.50 -15.68
C GLY A 80 -1.22 -0.49 -16.32
N LYS A 81 -0.50 -0.05 -17.34
CA LYS A 81 0.58 -0.83 -17.99
C LYS A 81 1.97 -0.53 -17.40
N THR A 82 2.08 0.48 -16.54
CA THR A 82 3.36 0.98 -16.03
C THR A 82 3.80 0.20 -14.81
N ARG A 83 5.04 -0.31 -14.81
CA ARG A 83 5.63 -0.97 -13.65
C ARG A 83 6.06 0.06 -12.62
N ILE A 84 5.70 -0.18 -11.36
CA ILE A 84 6.11 0.61 -10.19
C ILE A 84 7.05 -0.24 -9.31
N ARG A 85 8.07 0.41 -8.77
CA ARG A 85 9.15 -0.16 -7.95
C ARG A 85 9.52 0.84 -6.83
N PRO A 86 10.21 0.42 -5.76
CA PRO A 86 10.66 1.34 -4.72
C PRO A 86 11.54 2.50 -5.22
N ASP A 87 12.31 2.28 -6.28
CA ASP A 87 13.16 3.28 -6.94
C ASP A 87 12.43 4.08 -8.03
N SER A 88 11.11 3.90 -8.21
CA SER A 88 10.36 4.63 -9.22
C SER A 88 10.22 6.10 -8.84
N PRO A 89 10.77 7.03 -9.63
CA PRO A 89 10.75 8.45 -9.30
C PRO A 89 9.33 9.00 -9.28
N LEU A 90 9.07 10.05 -8.49
CA LEU A 90 7.74 10.63 -8.32
C LEU A 90 7.05 10.95 -9.66
N PRO A 91 7.69 11.65 -10.64
CA PRO A 91 7.06 11.92 -11.94
C PRO A 91 6.62 10.66 -12.70
N HIS A 92 7.33 9.53 -12.54
CA HIS A 92 6.98 8.28 -13.19
C HIS A 92 5.69 7.69 -12.61
N PHE A 93 5.50 7.76 -11.30
CA PHE A 93 4.29 7.31 -10.65
C PHE A 93 3.09 8.22 -10.95
N LEU A 94 3.27 9.55 -10.92
CA LEU A 94 2.21 10.50 -11.27
C LEU A 94 1.71 10.33 -12.71
N ARG A 95 2.62 10.12 -13.67
CA ARG A 95 2.25 9.77 -15.05
C ARG A 95 1.47 8.47 -15.12
N ALA A 96 1.85 7.46 -14.34
CA ALA A 96 1.15 6.19 -14.30
C ALA A 96 -0.28 6.33 -13.74
N LEU A 97 -0.47 7.14 -12.70
CA LEU A 97 -1.79 7.46 -12.15
C LEU A 97 -2.67 8.17 -13.18
N SER A 98 -2.13 9.20 -13.84
CA SER A 98 -2.83 9.94 -14.89
C SER A 98 -3.26 9.04 -16.05
N ALA A 99 -2.35 8.21 -16.55
CA ALA A 99 -2.65 7.26 -17.64
C ALA A 99 -3.67 6.18 -17.23
N ALA A 100 -3.80 5.90 -15.93
CA ALA A 100 -4.76 4.95 -15.39
C ALA A 100 -6.11 5.58 -15.02
N GLY A 101 -6.28 6.91 -15.18
CA GLY A 101 -7.50 7.62 -14.78
C GLY A 101 -7.78 7.53 -13.28
N ILE A 102 -6.73 7.68 -12.47
CA ILE A 102 -6.79 7.68 -11.00
C ILE A 102 -6.50 9.10 -10.53
N ALA A 103 -7.48 9.77 -9.94
CA ALA A 103 -7.29 11.09 -9.37
C ALA A 103 -6.37 11.03 -8.13
N TRP A 104 -5.62 12.10 -7.89
CA TRP A 104 -4.67 12.20 -6.80
C TRP A 104 -4.47 13.66 -6.38
N GLN A 105 -3.99 13.85 -5.15
CA GLN A 105 -3.61 15.15 -4.61
C GLN A 105 -2.32 15.03 -3.80
N LEU A 106 -1.52 16.09 -3.83
CA LEU A 106 -0.36 16.23 -2.94
C LEU A 106 -0.86 16.50 -1.51
N GLN A 107 -0.35 15.76 -0.55
CA GLN A 107 -0.54 16.04 0.88
C GLN A 107 0.67 16.81 1.39
N ALA A 108 0.40 17.95 2.01
CA ALA A 108 1.44 18.72 2.69
C ALA A 108 1.82 18.01 3.99
N HIS A 109 3.03 17.45 4.05
CA HIS A 109 3.58 16.94 5.30
C HIS A 109 4.08 18.10 6.15
N ARG A 110 3.48 18.30 7.32
CA ARG A 110 3.87 19.39 8.23
C ARG A 110 5.14 19.09 9.04
N PHE A 111 5.54 17.83 9.14
CA PHE A 111 6.55 17.41 10.13
C PHE A 111 7.80 16.77 9.53
N GLU A 112 7.76 16.29 8.28
CA GLU A 112 8.91 15.68 7.61
C GLU A 112 9.17 16.35 6.24
N PRO A 113 10.05 17.36 6.18
CA PRO A 113 10.31 18.10 4.94
C PRO A 113 11.00 17.25 3.87
N GLN A 114 11.51 16.07 4.23
CA GLN A 114 12.09 15.10 3.30
C GLN A 114 11.07 14.10 2.76
N CYS A 115 9.79 14.24 3.10
CA CYS A 115 8.74 13.32 2.66
C CYS A 115 7.67 14.05 1.83
N CYS A 116 7.23 13.40 0.76
CA CYS A 116 6.08 13.80 -0.06
C CYS A 116 5.06 12.69 -0.03
N GLU A 117 3.80 13.05 0.20
CA GLU A 117 2.71 12.09 0.17
C GLU A 117 1.75 12.41 -0.96
N ILE A 118 1.47 11.40 -1.78
CA ILE A 118 0.43 11.47 -2.81
C ILE A 118 -0.77 10.69 -2.31
N LEU A 119 -1.87 11.38 -2.02
CA LEU A 119 -3.15 10.76 -1.69
C LEU A 119 -3.93 10.50 -2.97
N THR A 120 -4.28 9.24 -3.22
CA THR A 120 -5.12 8.86 -4.36
C THR A 120 -6.61 8.96 -4.01
N GLU A 121 -7.47 8.95 -5.02
CA GLU A 121 -8.94 9.01 -4.85
C GLU A 121 -9.50 7.87 -3.98
N GLY A 122 -8.85 6.70 -3.96
CA GLY A 122 -9.18 5.60 -3.07
C GLY A 122 -8.73 5.80 -1.62
N GLY A 123 -8.19 6.96 -1.27
CA GLY A 123 -7.62 7.23 0.04
C GLY A 123 -6.36 6.41 0.32
N ILE A 124 -5.53 6.13 -0.68
CA ILE A 124 -4.23 5.48 -0.50
C ILE A 124 -3.13 6.52 -0.57
N LEU A 125 -2.22 6.50 0.40
CA LEU A 125 -0.99 7.28 0.41
C LEU A 125 0.13 6.51 -0.30
N ALA A 126 0.71 7.14 -1.32
CA ALA A 126 2.05 6.79 -1.81
C ALA A 126 3.06 7.76 -1.20
N VAL A 127 4.00 7.23 -0.42
CA VAL A 127 4.98 8.01 0.35
C VAL A 127 6.31 7.99 -0.39
N TYR A 128 6.84 9.18 -0.62
CA TYR A 128 8.13 9.43 -1.26
C TYR A 128 9.10 10.07 -0.28
N GLU A 129 10.31 9.53 -0.17
CA GLU A 129 11.40 10.10 0.62
C GLU A 129 12.47 10.73 -0.28
N PHE A 130 12.92 11.93 0.07
CA PHE A 130 13.92 12.74 -0.61
C PHE A 130 15.18 12.83 0.25
N THR A 131 16.00 11.78 0.19
CA THR A 131 17.32 11.73 0.81
C THR A 131 18.40 12.09 -0.20
N ALA A 132 19.62 12.42 0.26
CA ALA A 132 20.76 12.71 -0.62
C ALA A 132 21.01 11.61 -1.67
N ASP A 133 20.81 10.34 -1.28
CA ASP A 133 20.97 9.15 -2.14
C ASP A 133 19.78 8.89 -3.09
N SER A 134 18.71 9.68 -3.00
CA SER A 134 17.51 9.57 -3.84
C SER A 134 17.50 10.58 -5.00
N GLY A 135 18.43 11.54 -4.99
CA GLY A 135 18.44 12.66 -5.92
C GLY A 135 17.17 13.51 -5.84
N TYR A 136 16.92 14.33 -6.86
CA TYR A 136 15.78 15.27 -6.89
C TYR A 136 14.40 14.61 -7.07
N PHE A 137 14.33 13.29 -7.26
CA PHE A 137 13.10 12.63 -7.70
C PHE A 137 12.43 11.75 -6.63
N GLY A 138 13.09 11.55 -5.49
CA GLY A 138 12.60 10.78 -4.35
C GLY A 138 12.47 9.27 -4.61
N LYS A 139 12.46 8.47 -3.54
CA LYS A 139 12.22 7.02 -3.57
C LYS A 139 10.83 6.72 -3.03
N LEU A 140 10.09 5.86 -3.72
CA LEU A 140 8.79 5.37 -3.26
C LEU A 140 8.98 4.33 -2.15
N VAL A 141 8.69 4.70 -0.92
CA VAL A 141 8.95 3.84 0.25
C VAL A 141 7.72 3.10 0.74
N ALA A 142 6.52 3.64 0.49
CA ALA A 142 5.28 2.99 0.92
C ALA A 142 4.11 3.30 -0.01
N VAL A 143 3.19 2.34 -0.14
CA VAL A 143 1.86 2.53 -0.74
C VAL A 143 0.84 1.89 0.20
N ARG A 144 0.16 2.69 1.01
CA ARG A 144 -0.65 2.24 2.15
C ARG A 144 -1.83 3.16 2.44
N GLN A 145 -2.81 2.67 3.19
CA GLN A 145 -3.85 3.56 3.72
C GLN A 145 -3.28 4.51 4.80
N PRO A 146 -3.83 5.73 4.92
CA PRO A 146 -3.56 6.60 6.06
C PRO A 146 -4.04 5.92 7.36
N PHE A 147 -3.27 6.11 8.43
CA PHE A 147 -3.60 5.62 9.77
C PHE A 147 -4.49 6.61 10.51
#